data_AF-A0A1I7SG24-F1
#
_entry.id   AF-A0A1I7SG24-F1
#
_cell.length_a   1.000
_cell.length_b   1.000
_cell.length_c   1.000
_cell.angle_alpha   90.00
_cell.angle_beta   90.00
_cell.angle_gamma   90.00
#
_symmetry.space_group_name_H-M   'P 1'
#
loop_
_entity.id
_entity.type
_entity.pdbx_description
1 polymer ?
#
loop_
_entity_poly.entity_id
_entity_poly.type
_entity_poly.pdbx_seq_one_letter_code
_entity_poly.pdbx_strand_id
1 'polypeptide(L)' 'VTAGGKHVYVDHSDPKSVKELLEQICTENEGQLDILVNNSYAAANFILGNTAKKFWEVEANPALCL' A
#
# COMPACT_ATOMS: atom_id res chain seq x y z
N VAL A 1 20.78 17.13 3.18
CA VAL A 1 20.06 16.30 4.18
C VAL A 1 19.62 15.02 3.48
N THR A 2 20.39 13.94 3.63
CA THR A 2 19.92 12.59 3.29
C THR A 2 18.97 12.17 4.40
N ALA A 3 17.66 12.18 4.16
CA ALA A 3 16.69 11.69 5.14
C ALA A 3 16.99 10.21 5.41
N GLY A 4 17.24 9.85 6.67
CA GLY A 4 17.67 8.51 7.10
C GLY A 4 16.58 7.45 7.07
N GLY A 5 15.80 7.36 5.98
CA GLY A 5 14.74 6.37 5.82
C GLY A 5 15.26 5.01 5.36
N LYS A 6 14.55 3.94 5.76
CA LYS A 6 14.74 2.59 5.24
C LYS A 6 13.68 2.30 4.17
N HIS A 7 14.11 1.85 2.99
CA HIS A 7 13.21 1.35 1.96
C HIS A 7 12.97 -0.14 2.17
N VAL A 8 11.70 -0.55 2.16
CA VAL A 8 11.27 -1.94 2.29
C VAL A 8 10.22 -2.22 1.21
N TYR A 9 10.29 -3.41 0.63
CA TYR A 9 9.26 -3.89 -0.29
C TYR A 9 8.22 -4.69 0.51
N VAL A 10 6.95 -4.34 0.38
CA VAL A 10 5.84 -5.01 1.06
C VAL A 10 4.66 -5.09 0.10
N ASP A 11 4.12 -6.29 -0.08
CA ASP A 11 2.83 -6.47 -0.73
C ASP A 11 1.73 -6.27 0.32
N HIS A 12 1.11 -5.08 0.31
CA HIS A 12 0.06 -4.74 1.27
C HIS A 12 -1.26 -5.50 1.06
N SER A 13 -1.37 -6.32 0.00
CA SER A 13 -2.48 -7.24 -0.24
C SER A 13 -2.25 -8.65 0.33
N ASP A 14 -0.99 -8.98 0.67
CA ASP A 14 -0.62 -10.26 1.27
C ASP A 14 -0.42 -10.12 2.80
N PRO A 15 -1.29 -10.73 3.62
CA PRO A 15 -1.15 -10.71 5.08
C PRO A 15 0.20 -11.22 5.60
N LYS A 16 0.86 -12.13 4.87
CA LYS A 16 2.19 -12.62 5.26
C LYS A 16 3.25 -11.54 5.10
N SER A 17 3.26 -10.85 3.97
CA SER A 17 4.19 -9.73 3.72
C SER A 17 4.00 -8.60 4.74
N VAL A 18 2.75 -8.28 5.11
CA VAL A 18 2.46 -7.30 6.16
C VAL A 18 3.01 -7.76 7.52
N LYS A 19 2.83 -9.04 7.86
CA LYS A 19 3.34 -9.60 9.11
C LYS A 19 4.87 -9.50 9.19
N GLU A 20 5.58 -9.85 8.12
CA GLU A 20 7.04 -9.78 8.06
C GLU A 20 7.56 -8.35 8.28
N LEU A 21 6.90 -7.34 7.70
CA LEU A 21 7.22 -5.94 7.97
C LEU A 21 7.10 -5.59 9.47
N LEU A 22 5.99 -6.01 10.09
CA LEU A 22 5.74 -5.70 11.51
C LEU A 22 6.74 -6.42 12.42
N GLU A 23 7.13 -7.66 12.12
CA GLU A 23 8.18 -8.39 12.85
C GLU A 23 9.55 -7.69 12.72
N GLN A 24 9.86 -7.16 11.54
CA GLN A 24 11.07 -6.38 11.32
C GLN A 24 11.05 -5.08 12.16
N ILE A 25 9.94 -4.33 12.16
CA ILE A 25 9.78 -3.12 12.99
C ILE A 25 9.91 -3.46 14.48
N CYS A 26 9.32 -4.58 14.93
CA CYS A 26 9.46 -5.04 16.30
C CYS A 26 10.92 -5.25 16.72
N THR A 27 11.73 -5.78 15.80
CA THR A 27 13.14 -6.08 16.06
C THR A 27 14.03 -4.83 15.94
N GLU A 28 13.76 -3.96 14.97
CA GLU A 28 14.64 -2.84 14.60
C GLU A 28 14.30 -1.53 15.32
N ASN A 29 13.03 -1.35 15.70
CA ASN A 29 12.50 -0.09 16.25
C ASN A 29 11.92 -0.29 17.66
N GLU A 30 12.39 -1.29 18.41
CA GLU A 30 11.92 -1.56 19.79
C GLU A 30 10.39 -1.75 19.88
N GLY A 31 9.75 -2.23 18.81
CA GLY A 31 8.29 -2.39 18.76
C GLY A 31 7.50 -1.13 18.42
N GLN A 32 8.15 0.00 18.10
CA GLN A 32 7.47 1.28 17.90
C GLN A 32 7.23 1.62 16.42
N LEU A 33 5.96 1.91 16.12
CA LEU A 33 5.50 2.53 14.87
C LEU A 33 4.46 3.60 15.22
N ASP A 34 4.86 4.87 15.19
CA ASP A 34 3.98 5.97 15.61
C ASP A 34 2.96 6.37 14.55
N ILE A 35 3.35 6.32 13.27
CA ILE A 35 2.52 6.79 12.15
C ILE A 35 2.58 5.76 11.02
N LEU A 36 1.40 5.25 10.65
CA LEU A 36 1.20 4.48 9.43
C LEU A 36 0.42 5.32 8.42
N VAL A 37 1.01 5.59 7.26
CA VAL A 37 0.32 6.24 6.14
C VAL A 37 -0.02 5.17 5.11
N ASN A 38 -1.29 4.75 5.06
CA ASN A 38 -1.76 3.83 4.02
C ASN A 38 -1.97 4.59 2.70
N ASN A 39 -0.88 4.87 1.99
CA ASN A 39 -0.90 5.54 0.69
C ASN A 39 -0.71 4.56 -0.49
N SER A 40 -0.85 3.26 -0.25
CA SER A 40 -0.77 2.28 -1.33
C SER A 40 -2.15 2.07 -1.93
N TYR A 41 -2.25 2.13 -3.26
CA TYR A 41 -3.51 1.91 -3.98
C TYR A 41 -3.29 0.97 -5.17
N ALA A 42 -4.14 -0.05 -5.29
CA ALA A 42 -4.07 -1.03 -6.37
C ALA A 42 -4.69 -0.53 -7.69
N ALA A 43 -5.41 0.59 -7.65
CA ALA A 43 -6.27 1.05 -8.74
C ALA A 43 -5.53 1.75 -9.90
N ALA A 44 -4.20 1.91 -9.87
CA ALA A 44 -3.46 2.64 -10.90
C ALA A 44 -3.75 2.16 -12.33
N ASN A 45 -3.65 0.85 -12.57
CA ASN A 45 -3.92 0.26 -13.89
C ASN A 45 -5.39 0.40 -14.30
N PHE A 46 -6.30 0.29 -13.34
CA PHE A 46 -7.73 0.43 -13.59
C PHE A 46 -8.12 1.86 -13.94
N ILE A 47 -7.54 2.85 -13.25
CA ILE A 47 -7.70 4.27 -13.57
C ILE A 47 -7.16 4.52 -14.97
N LEU A 48 -5.94 4.07 -15.27
CA LEU A 48 -5.31 4.26 -16.57
C LEU A 48 -6.16 3.69 -17.72
N GLY A 49 -6.71 2.50 -17.54
CA GLY A 49 -7.57 1.83 -18.51
C GLY A 49 -8.97 2.44 -18.68
N ASN A 50 -9.41 3.32 -17.77
CA ASN A 50 -10.74 3.96 -17.80
C ASN A 50 -10.70 5.49 -17.94
N THR A 51 -9.53 6.08 -18.23
CA THR A 51 -9.34 7.54 -18.35
C THR A 51 -10.29 8.26 -19.32
N ALA A 52 -10.81 7.56 -20.34
CA ALA A 52 -11.74 8.12 -21.33
C ALA A 52 -13.23 8.00 -20.95
N LYS A 53 -13.55 7.27 -19.86
CA LYS A 53 -14.93 7.03 -19.42
C LYS A 53 -15.30 8.01 -18.32
N LYS A 54 -16.58 8.34 -18.23
CA LYS A 54 -17.12 9.07 -17.07
C LYS A 54 -17.22 8.12 -15.88
N PHE A 55 -17.19 8.69 -14.68
CA PHE A 55 -17.21 7.92 -13.43
C PHE A 55 -18.36 6.89 -13.36
N TRP A 56 -19.57 7.26 -13.79
CA TRP A 56 -20.75 6.37 -13.76
C TRP A 56 -20.80 5.33 -14.89
N GLU A 57 -19.85 5.36 -15.82
CA GLU A 57 -19.72 4.37 -16.91
C GLU A 57 -18.68 3.28 -16.55
N VAL A 58 -18.04 3.42 -15.39
CA VAL A 58 -17.01 2.51 -14.89
C VAL A 58 -17.63 1.58 -13.86
N GLU A 59 -17.70 0.29 -14.20
CA GLU A 59 -18.10 -0.76 -13.26
C GLU A 59 -17.07 -0.89 -12.13
N ALA A 60 -17.54 -0.96 -10.90
CA ALA A 60 -16.67 -1.14 -9.75
C ALA A 60 -15.94 -2.48 -9.84
N ASN A 61 -14.64 -2.47 -9.55
CA ASN A 61 -13.86 -3.69 -9.38
C ASN A 61 -13.64 -3.94 -7.89
N PRO A 62 -14.32 -4.92 -7.27
CA PRO A 62 -14.19 -5.22 -5.84
C PRO A 62 -12.76 -5.58 -5.42
N ALA A 63 -11.92 -6.07 -6.36
CA ALA A 63 -10.53 -6.39 -6.07
C ALA A 63 -9.62 -5.15 -5.94
N LEU A 64 -10.12 -3.95 -6.28
CA LEU A 64 -9.41 -2.67 -6.08
C LEU A 64 -9.88 -1.92 -4.85
N CYS A 65 -10.97 -2.38 -4.23
CA CYS A 65 -11.33 -1.98 -2.89
C CYS A 65 -10.31 -2.62 -1.96
N LEU A 66 -9.36 -1.82 -1.49
CA LEU A 66 -8.57 -2.17 -0.31
C LEU A 66 -9.45 -2.14 0.93
#